data_AF-A0A923I410-F1
#
_entry.id   AF-A0A923I410-F1
#
_cell.length_a   1.000
_cell.length_b   1.000
_cell.length_c   1.000
_cell.angle_alpha   90.00
_cell.angle_beta   90.00
_cell.angle_gamma   90.00
#
_symmetry.space_group_name_H-M   'P 1'
#
loop_
_entity.id
_entity.type
_entity.pdbx_description
1 polymer ?
#
loop_
_entity_poly.entity_id
_entity_poly.type
_entity_poly.pdbx_seq_one_letter_code
_entity_poly.pdbx_strand_id
1 'polypeptide(L)'
;HIRTIYARHQGRYGYRRITASIQQSGVAVNHKTVQRLMTELGLKSLVRIKKYRSYKGHVGRIAPNLLQRQFAAQKANQKWV
;
A
#
# COMPACT_ATOMS: atom_id res chain seq x y z
N HIS A 1 9.24 -18.96 13.96
CA HIS A 1 8.14 -18.05 13.59
C HIS A 1 8.48 -17.08 12.44
N ILE A 2 9.51 -16.22 12.55
CA ILE A 2 9.82 -15.21 11.51
C ILE A 2 10.06 -15.82 10.12
N ARG A 3 10.96 -16.82 10.02
CA ARG A 3 11.29 -17.47 8.74
C ARG A 3 10.07 -18.18 8.12
N THR A 4 9.21 -18.77 8.93
CA THR A 4 7.96 -19.43 8.52
C THR A 4 6.97 -18.44 7.91
N ILE A 5 6.72 -17.32 8.58
CA ILE A 5 5.82 -16.26 8.10
C ILE A 5 6.41 -15.63 6.82
N TYR A 6 7.72 -15.36 6.82
CA TYR A 6 8.42 -14.83 5.67
C TYR A 6 8.29 -15.75 4.44
N ALA A 7 8.53 -17.04 4.59
CA ALA A 7 8.39 -18.03 3.52
C ALA A 7 6.93 -18.18 3.04
N ARG A 8 5.96 -18.24 3.97
CA ARG A 8 4.53 -18.27 3.66
C ARG A 8 4.11 -17.11 2.77
N HIS A 9 4.66 -15.93 3.00
CA HIS A 9 4.40 -14.73 2.20
C HIS A 9 5.41 -14.50 1.07
N GLN A 10 6.19 -15.52 0.70
CA GLN A 10 7.13 -15.51 -0.42
C GLN A 10 8.13 -14.34 -0.34
N GLY A 11 8.57 -14.00 0.87
CA GLY A 11 9.49 -12.90 1.14
C GLY A 11 8.94 -11.49 0.94
N ARG A 12 7.64 -11.32 0.67
CA ARG A 12 7.01 -9.99 0.49
C ARG A 12 6.80 -9.24 1.81
N TYR A 13 6.86 -9.95 2.93
CA TYR A 13 6.61 -9.37 4.25
C TYR A 13 7.93 -8.90 4.86
N GLY A 14 8.03 -7.59 5.09
CA GLY A 14 9.07 -7.01 5.93
C GLY A 14 8.71 -7.03 7.42
N TYR A 15 9.62 -6.54 8.27
CA TYR A 15 9.50 -6.62 9.73
C TYR A 15 8.15 -6.11 10.25
N ARG A 16 7.61 -5.01 9.71
CA ARG A 16 6.31 -4.46 10.13
C ARG A 16 5.15 -5.45 9.96
N ARG A 17 5.06 -6.11 8.80
CA ARG A 17 3.99 -7.09 8.54
C ARG A 17 4.20 -8.39 9.29
N ILE A 18 5.46 -8.80 9.48
CA ILE A 18 5.79 -9.96 10.31
C ILE A 18 5.42 -9.69 11.77
N THR A 19 5.73 -8.51 12.31
CA THR A 19 5.31 -8.10 13.66
C THR A 19 3.79 -8.14 13.81
N ALA A 20 3.04 -7.56 12.86
CA ALA A 20 1.58 -7.61 12.90
C ALA A 20 1.05 -9.06 12.87
N SER A 21 1.61 -9.93 12.03
CA SER A 21 1.21 -11.35 11.98
C SER A 21 1.51 -12.10 13.28
N ILE A 22 2.61 -11.77 13.97
CA ILE A 22 2.97 -12.36 15.26
C ILE A 22 2.02 -11.86 16.36
N GLN A 23 1.71 -10.56 16.37
CA GLN A 23 0.75 -9.98 17.31
C GLN A 23 -0.67 -10.53 17.11
N GLN A 24 -1.10 -10.74 15.86
CA GLN A 24 -2.37 -11.40 15.54
C GLN A 24 -2.42 -12.85 16.07
N SER A 25 -1.26 -13.49 16.25
CA SER A 25 -1.15 -14.84 16.82
C SER A 25 -1.15 -14.82 18.37
N GLY A 26 -1.40 -13.67 19.00
CA GLY A 26 -1.48 -13.53 20.46
C GLY A 26 -0.14 -13.19 21.13
N VAL A 27 0.96 -13.03 20.38
CA VAL A 27 2.27 -12.77 20.97
C VAL A 27 2.62 -11.29 20.88
N ALA A 28 2.70 -10.63 22.04
CA ALA A 28 3.16 -9.25 22.12
C ALA A 28 4.68 -9.16 21.87
N VAL A 29 5.06 -8.66 20.70
CA VAL A 29 6.47 -8.44 20.32
C VAL A 29 6.65 -7.02 19.80
N ASN A 30 7.76 -6.38 20.18
CA ASN A 30 8.15 -5.08 19.65
C ASN A 30 8.63 -5.22 18.20
N HIS A 31 8.31 -4.24 17.35
CA HIS A 31 8.78 -4.23 15.97
C HIS A 31 10.32 -4.15 15.86
N LYS A 32 11.00 -3.54 16.84
CA LYS A 32 12.47 -3.42 16.86
C LYS A 32 13.16 -4.77 17.01
N THR A 33 12.63 -5.66 17.87
CA THR A 33 13.19 -7.02 18.04
C THR A 33 12.98 -7.85 16.78
N VAL A 34 11.81 -7.77 16.14
CA VAL A 34 11.58 -8.43 14.84
C VAL A 34 12.53 -7.89 13.77
N GLN A 35 12.75 -6.58 13.71
CA GLN A 35 13.66 -5.96 12.77
C GLN A 35 15.12 -6.42 12.98
N ARG A 36 15.59 -6.46 14.24
CA ARG A 36 16.92 -6.94 14.58
C ARG A 36 17.10 -8.41 14.15
N LEU A 37 16.17 -9.28 14.52
CA LEU A 37 16.21 -10.70 14.17
C LEU A 37 16.15 -10.91 12.64
N MET A 38 15.34 -10.13 11.91
CA MET A 38 15.33 -10.20 10.44
C MET A 38 16.68 -9.81 9.84
N THR A 39 17.33 -8.79 10.41
CA THR A 39 18.66 -8.34 9.97
C THR A 39 19.72 -9.42 10.21
N GLU A 40 19.75 -10.00 11.41
CA GLU A 40 20.65 -11.10 11.79
C GLU A 40 20.44 -12.34 10.89
N LEU A 41 19.20 -12.62 10.49
CA LEU A 41 18.85 -13.71 9.58
C LEU A 41 19.04 -13.37 8.08
N GLY A 42 19.46 -12.13 7.75
CA GLY A 42 19.60 -11.67 6.36
C GLY A 42 18.29 -11.58 5.57
N LEU A 43 17.13 -11.54 6.25
CA LEU A 43 15.81 -11.51 5.63
C LEU A 43 15.42 -10.07 5.28
N LYS A 44 15.15 -9.81 4.00
CA LYS A 44 14.69 -8.50 3.49
C LYS A 44 13.42 -8.65 2.69
N SER A 45 12.53 -7.67 2.78
CA SER A 45 11.31 -7.67 1.97
C SER A 45 11.66 -7.56 0.48
N LEU A 46 11.18 -8.51 -0.33
CA LEU A 46 11.39 -8.57 -1.78
C LEU A 46 10.46 -7.62 -2.56
N VAL A 47 9.69 -6.78 -1.88
CA VAL A 47 8.73 -5.87 -2.54
C VAL A 47 9.50 -4.89 -3.43
N ARG A 48 9.12 -4.85 -4.71
CA ARG A 48 9.68 -3.94 -5.70
C ARG A 48 9.43 -2.49 -5.26
N ILE A 49 10.51 -1.70 -5.22
CA ILE A 49 10.41 -0.26 -4.95
C ILE A 49 9.47 0.36 -5.98
N LYS A 50 8.47 1.12 -5.51
CA LYS A 50 7.59 1.89 -6.38
C LYS A 50 8.44 2.97 -7.06
N LYS A 51 8.63 2.85 -8.37
CA LYS A 51 9.28 3.90 -9.17
C LYS A 51 8.38 5.14 -9.17
N TYR A 52 8.99 6.32 -9.06
CA TYR A 52 8.31 7.60 -9.24
C TYR A 52 7.65 7.63 -10.63
N ARG A 53 6.42 8.14 -10.69
CA ARG A 53 5.68 8.39 -11.93
C ARG A 53 5.19 9.82 -11.87
N SER A 54 5.86 10.72 -12.60
CA SER A 54 5.31 12.04 -12.88
C SER A 54 4.06 11.91 -13.75
N TYR A 55 3.16 12.88 -13.64
CA TYR A 55 2.06 13.04 -14.59
C TYR A 55 2.64 13.15 -16.01
N LYS A 56 2.27 12.21 -16.88
CA LYS A 56 2.79 12.13 -18.26
C LYS A 56 1.94 12.92 -19.26
N GLY A 57 1.10 13.83 -18.81
CA GLY A 57 0.05 14.44 -19.64
C GLY A 57 -1.22 13.60 -19.64
N HIS A 58 -2.08 13.80 -20.64
CA HIS A 58 -3.37 13.12 -20.75
C HIS A 58 -3.19 11.63 -21.06
N VAL A 59 -3.20 10.80 -20.02
CA VAL A 59 -3.13 9.34 -20.17
C VAL A 59 -4.56 8.79 -20.22
N GLY A 60 -4.95 8.19 -21.36
CA GLY A 60 -6.27 7.60 -21.56
C GLY A 60 -7.26 8.51 -22.31
N ARG A 61 -8.51 8.04 -22.46
CA ARG A 61 -9.59 8.82 -23.08
C ARG A 61 -10.09 9.85 -22.07
N ILE A 62 -9.81 11.13 -22.32
CA ILE A 62 -10.36 12.23 -21.54
C ILE A 62 -11.86 12.30 -21.85
N ALA A 63 -12.72 12.17 -20.84
CA ALA A 63 -14.13 12.46 -21.01
C ALA A 63 -14.29 13.96 -21.31
N PRO A 64 -15.12 14.35 -22.29
CA PRO A 64 -15.35 15.76 -22.57
C PRO A 64 -15.89 16.46 -21.32
N ASN A 65 -15.44 17.70 -21.07
CA ASN A 65 -15.96 18.51 -19.98
C ASN A 65 -17.39 18.97 -20.31
N LEU A 66 -18.37 18.18 -19.90
CA LEU A 66 -19.80 18.44 -20.15
C LEU A 66 -20.32 19.66 -19.38
N LEU A 67 -19.70 20.00 -18.24
CA LEU A 67 -20.17 21.10 -17.40
C LEU A 67 -19.67 22.45 -17.87
N GLN A 68 -18.52 22.53 -18.54
CA GLN A 68 -17.93 23.79 -19.01
C GLN A 68 -17.93 24.91 -17.93
N ARG A 69 -17.67 24.54 -16.67
CA ARG A 69 -17.72 25.41 -15.47
C ARG A 69 -19.11 25.96 -15.11
N GLN A 70 -20.18 25.45 -15.68
CA GLN A 70 -21.55 25.76 -15.29
C GLN A 70 -21.98 24.88 -14.11
N PHE A 71 -21.72 25.33 -12.88
CA PHE A 71 -22.06 24.56 -11.67
C PHE A 71 -23.48 24.81 -11.15
N ALA A 72 -24.16 25.87 -11.61
CA ALA A 72 -25.55 26.16 -11.23
C ALA A 72 -26.51 25.08 -11.77
N ALA A 73 -27.35 24.52 -10.89
CA ALA A 73 -28.37 23.53 -11.22
C ALA A 73 -29.75 24.02 -10.76
N GLN A 74 -30.81 23.67 -11.49
CA GLN A 74 -32.19 24.06 -11.13
C GLN A 74 -32.78 23.13 -10.07
N LYS A 75 -32.32 21.87 -10.00
CA LYS A 75 -32.73 20.86 -9.02
C LYS A 75 -31.52 20.05 -8.55
N ALA A 76 -31.65 19.39 -7.40
CA ALA A 76 -30.66 18.44 -6.91
C ALA A 76 -30.39 17.33 -7.95
N ASN A 77 -29.17 16.76 -7.91
CA ASN A 77 -28.74 15.63 -8.74
C ASN A 77 -28.67 15.87 -10.27
N GLN A 78 -28.80 17.12 -10.74
CA GLN A 78 -28.64 17.44 -12.17
C GLN A 78 -27.19 17.59 -12.62
N LYS A 79 -26.27 17.93 -11.69
CA LYS A 79 -24.85 18.15 -11.96
C LYS A 79 -24.04 17.50 -10.82
N TRP A 80 -22.96 16.81 -11.19
CA TRP A 80 -22.06 16.11 -10.26
C TRP A 80 -20.62 16.49 -10.61
N VAL A 81 -19.81 16.81 -9.60
CA VAL A 81 -18.40 17.21 -9.72
C VAL A 81 -17.53 16.26 -8.91
#